data_AF-A0A2S0XCA1-F1
#
_entry.id   AF-A0A2S0XCA1-F1
#
_cell.length_a   1.000
_cell.length_b   1.000
_cell.length_c   1.000
_cell.angle_alpha   90.00
_cell.angle_beta   90.00
_cell.angle_gamma   90.00
#
_symmetry.space_group_name_H-M   'P 1'
#
loop_
_entity.id
_entity.type
_entity.pdbx_description
1 polymer ?
#
loop_
_entity_poly.entity_id
_entity_poly.type
_entity_poly.pdbx_seq_one_letter_code
_entity_poly.pdbx_strand_id
1 'polypeptide(L)'
;MLKIHTPTISYTSVSVNLLQQLNARGGLPAGTDAAKNQSLPGLKYSPSAAVSAIMRILVESEGIRASVSSSGNALGMEVERFEFDTGGEDMNHITQVRATGSGNLNLSVISSNKDYISAGAAGGNDIIQVVGNRVMGVSGEKGNDHISVLGLASSKPYAGFEPAVDLVDGGDGNDTIAIAGRGDVTRTDGGNGNDGIAITTAGSIWIVDGGRGADAISISAQREVRLVDGGEGDDAIAIATAGGVDHVSGGDGSDAIAVSAKGSVSGLYGGAGDDVIAVTAASTSFIDGGDGDDTIRVTARWDAFASGGDGNDVLHLSGLEVRAGGGDGNDVLQLSGRDLMAVGGKGKDLIKLDSTAGRAATLRMAEGDGNDIVETNAPLNIARYSSDGAARLDPAKATLAHNDDGTVTVRFEGSNDSVTVKFTGTMAGREIVARVENGNLSVGPANGQA
;
A
#
# COMPACT_ATOMS: atom_id res chain seq x y z
N MET A 1 -29.83 -11.51 28.37
CA MET A 1 -29.45 -12.42 29.47
C MET A 1 -28.60 -13.52 28.82
N LEU A 2 -27.28 -13.34 28.84
CA LEU A 2 -26.31 -14.14 28.09
C LEU A 2 -26.16 -15.51 28.77
N LYS A 3 -26.67 -16.58 28.16
CA LYS A 3 -26.42 -17.95 28.62
C LYS A 3 -25.16 -18.45 27.90
N ILE A 4 -24.01 -18.27 28.53
CA ILE A 4 -22.76 -18.87 28.07
C ILE A 4 -22.84 -20.37 28.44
N HIS A 5 -23.01 -21.24 27.44
CA HIS A 5 -22.75 -22.67 27.60
C HIS A 5 -21.29 -22.90 27.25
N THR A 6 -20.46 -23.19 28.25
CA THR A 6 -19.09 -23.68 28.05
C THR A 6 -19.11 -25.22 28.08
N PRO A 7 -19.07 -25.93 26.95
CA PRO A 7 -18.61 -27.31 26.96
C PRO A 7 -17.08 -27.30 27.05
N THR A 8 -16.55 -27.69 28.20
CA THR A 8 -15.12 -28.05 28.34
C THR A 8 -14.88 -29.29 27.49
N ILE A 9 -14.21 -29.16 26.33
CA ILE A 9 -13.77 -30.31 25.55
C ILE A 9 -12.26 -30.47 25.75
N SER A 10 -11.86 -31.40 26.62
CA SER A 10 -10.47 -31.81 26.78
C SER A 10 -10.09 -32.78 25.67
N TYR A 11 -9.12 -32.43 24.83
CA TYR A 11 -8.52 -33.37 23.87
C TYR A 11 -7.13 -33.82 24.33
N THR A 12 -7.07 -35.06 24.80
CA THR A 12 -5.84 -35.86 24.83
C THR A 12 -5.64 -36.46 23.43
N SER A 13 -4.57 -36.11 22.73
CA SER A 13 -3.93 -37.06 21.82
C SER A 13 -2.40 -36.87 21.80
N VAL A 14 -1.72 -37.78 22.49
CA VAL A 14 -0.31 -38.08 22.29
C VAL A 14 -0.28 -39.30 21.38
N SER A 15 0.00 -39.11 20.10
CA SER A 15 0.22 -40.22 19.16
C SER A 15 1.72 -40.52 19.04
N VAL A 16 2.31 -41.04 20.12
CA VAL A 16 3.57 -41.81 20.00
C VAL A 16 3.18 -43.22 19.56
N ASN A 17 2.87 -43.44 18.28
CA ASN A 17 3.07 -44.72 17.61
C ASN A 17 2.62 -44.76 16.13
N LEU A 18 3.43 -44.18 15.23
CA LEU A 18 3.41 -44.59 13.82
C LEU A 18 4.78 -45.07 13.29
N LEU A 19 5.82 -45.11 14.13
CA LEU A 19 7.11 -45.73 13.80
C LEU A 19 7.24 -47.19 14.29
N GLN A 20 6.34 -47.68 15.16
CA GLN A 20 6.30 -49.12 15.49
C GLN A 20 5.40 -49.94 14.57
N GLN A 21 4.48 -49.32 13.83
CA GLN A 21 3.65 -50.04 12.84
C GLN A 21 4.36 -50.28 11.50
N LEU A 22 5.51 -49.63 11.27
CA LEU A 22 6.36 -49.88 10.10
C LEU A 22 7.45 -50.96 10.31
N ASN A 23 7.58 -51.52 11.52
CA ASN A 23 8.58 -52.56 11.81
C ASN A 23 8.03 -53.99 11.79
N ALA A 24 6.76 -54.17 11.39
CA ALA A 24 6.11 -55.48 11.32
C ALA A 24 5.66 -55.79 9.88
N ARG A 25 6.61 -55.90 8.93
CA ARG A 25 6.51 -56.76 7.73
C ARG A 25 7.82 -56.69 6.91
N GLY A 26 8.71 -57.66 7.14
CA GLY A 26 9.85 -57.90 6.25
C GLY A 26 10.97 -58.78 6.82
N GLY A 27 10.76 -60.10 6.94
CA GLY A 27 11.80 -61.12 6.75
C GLY A 27 12.83 -61.40 7.86
N LEU A 28 12.73 -62.60 8.45
CA LEU A 28 13.64 -63.38 9.33
C LEU A 28 15.11 -63.55 8.83
N PRO A 29 16.10 -64.20 9.54
CA PRO A 29 16.04 -64.99 10.80
C PRO A 29 17.22 -64.88 11.83
N ALA A 30 16.94 -65.41 13.04
CA ALA A 30 17.78 -66.21 13.97
C ALA A 30 19.11 -65.68 14.56
N GLY A 31 19.21 -65.72 15.89
CA GLY A 31 20.50 -65.68 16.60
C GLY A 31 20.42 -65.46 18.12
N THR A 32 20.19 -66.54 18.86
CA THR A 32 20.69 -66.87 20.22
C THR A 32 20.47 -65.97 21.45
N ASP A 33 19.99 -66.67 22.48
CA ASP A 33 20.25 -66.54 23.92
C ASP A 33 19.34 -65.69 24.82
N ALA A 34 18.60 -66.47 25.62
CA ALA A 34 17.85 -66.08 26.80
C ALA A 34 18.78 -65.87 28.00
N ALA A 35 18.56 -64.81 28.78
CA ALA A 35 18.81 -64.85 30.23
C ALA A 35 18.05 -63.74 30.98
N LYS A 36 17.11 -64.18 31.80
CA LYS A 36 16.54 -63.60 33.03
C LYS A 36 17.22 -62.34 33.62
N ASN A 37 16.43 -61.30 33.92
CA ASN A 37 16.31 -60.71 35.28
C ASN A 37 15.18 -59.66 35.32
N GLN A 38 14.08 -59.97 36.03
CA GLN A 38 13.69 -59.35 37.30
C GLN A 38 13.31 -57.86 37.20
N SER A 39 12.01 -57.60 37.36
CA SER A 39 11.41 -56.31 37.69
C SER A 39 11.87 -55.83 39.08
N LEU A 40 12.22 -54.55 39.21
CA LEU A 40 11.86 -53.61 40.31
C LEU A 40 12.46 -52.20 39.99
N PRO A 41 11.99 -51.12 40.64
CA PRO A 41 11.66 -49.85 40.00
C PRO A 41 12.75 -48.78 40.12
N GLY A 42 12.85 -47.92 39.10
CA GLY A 42 13.71 -46.74 39.14
C GLY A 42 14.14 -46.28 37.74
N LEU A 43 13.20 -45.85 36.88
CA LEU A 43 13.58 -45.14 35.66
C LEU A 43 14.10 -43.74 36.04
N LYS A 44 15.41 -43.59 36.17
CA LYS A 44 16.07 -42.35 35.77
C LYS A 44 16.32 -42.44 34.26
N TYR A 45 15.47 -41.79 33.46
CA TYR A 45 15.78 -41.53 32.07
C TYR A 45 16.46 -40.17 31.97
N SER A 46 17.71 -40.18 31.55
CA SER A 46 18.41 -39.00 31.02
C SER A 46 18.14 -38.97 29.52
N PRO A 47 17.41 -38.00 28.94
CA PRO A 47 17.34 -37.87 27.50
C PRO A 47 18.59 -37.11 27.02
N SER A 48 19.59 -37.83 26.53
CA SER A 48 20.64 -37.29 25.66
C SER A 48 20.53 -37.94 24.28
N ALA A 49 19.69 -37.37 23.43
CA ALA A 49 19.78 -37.39 21.97
C ALA A 49 18.57 -36.62 21.42
N ALA A 50 18.82 -35.51 20.74
CA ALA A 50 17.81 -34.75 20.02
C ALA A 50 17.18 -35.64 18.95
N VAL A 51 15.96 -36.11 19.20
CA VAL A 51 15.06 -36.65 18.17
C VAL A 51 14.13 -35.50 17.81
N SER A 52 14.33 -34.92 16.63
CA SER A 52 13.41 -33.95 16.04
C SER A 52 12.13 -34.70 15.65
N ALA A 53 11.22 -34.90 16.60
CA ALA A 53 9.93 -35.53 16.35
C ALA A 53 8.98 -34.50 15.73
N ILE A 54 8.56 -34.72 14.47
CA ILE A 54 7.43 -33.96 13.91
C ILE A 54 6.16 -34.47 14.59
N MET A 55 5.69 -33.73 15.58
CA MET A 55 4.42 -34.03 16.26
C MET A 55 3.28 -33.33 15.52
N ARG A 56 2.22 -34.09 15.20
CA ARG A 56 1.03 -33.58 14.51
C ARG A 56 -0.16 -33.68 15.46
N ILE A 57 -0.83 -32.56 15.69
CA ILE A 57 -2.13 -32.52 16.39
C ILE A 57 -3.19 -32.24 15.33
N LEU A 58 -4.26 -33.02 15.31
CA LEU A 58 -5.43 -32.82 14.45
C LEU A 58 -6.67 -32.72 15.33
N VAL A 59 -7.43 -31.64 15.17
CA VAL A 59 -8.73 -31.44 15.78
C VAL A 59 -9.76 -31.37 14.66
N GLU A 60 -10.71 -32.31 14.68
CA GLU A 60 -11.88 -32.31 13.80
C GLU A 60 -13.13 -32.13 14.66
N SER A 61 -13.97 -31.15 14.31
CA SER A 61 -15.33 -31.00 14.82
C SER A 61 -16.27 -30.64 13.67
N GLU A 62 -17.59 -30.67 13.86
CA GLU A 62 -18.54 -30.37 12.78
C GLU A 62 -18.25 -29.00 12.15
N GLY A 63 -17.72 -29.04 10.92
CA GLY A 63 -17.39 -27.88 10.10
C GLY A 63 -16.00 -27.28 10.30
N ILE A 64 -15.13 -27.81 11.17
CA ILE A 64 -13.77 -27.31 11.38
C ILE A 64 -12.76 -28.45 11.35
N ARG A 65 -11.66 -28.22 10.62
CA ARG A 65 -10.43 -29.02 10.65
C ARG A 65 -9.26 -28.11 10.97
N ALA A 66 -8.65 -28.30 12.13
CA ALA A 66 -7.43 -27.62 12.53
C ALA A 66 -6.30 -28.64 12.71
N SER A 67 -5.13 -28.38 12.14
CA SER A 67 -3.95 -29.19 12.37
C SER A 67 -2.72 -28.33 12.62
N VAL A 68 -1.87 -28.73 13.56
CA VAL A 68 -0.55 -28.14 13.74
C VAL A 68 0.52 -29.22 13.64
N SER A 69 1.66 -28.88 13.03
CA SER A 69 2.88 -29.66 13.12
C SER A 69 4.08 -28.77 13.41
N SER A 70 5.08 -29.27 14.15
CA SER A 70 6.31 -28.50 14.41
C SER A 70 7.57 -29.31 14.14
N SER A 71 8.69 -28.60 13.98
CA SER A 71 10.03 -29.19 13.84
C SER A 71 10.84 -29.19 15.15
N GLY A 72 10.28 -28.74 16.29
CA GLY A 72 10.98 -28.52 17.57
C GLY A 72 10.28 -29.09 18.82
N ASN A 73 10.75 -28.70 20.02
CA ASN A 73 10.20 -29.11 21.32
C ASN A 73 9.13 -28.14 21.85
N ALA A 74 8.20 -28.69 22.63
CA ALA A 74 7.00 -28.07 23.23
C ALA A 74 5.89 -27.76 22.22
N LEU A 75 4.75 -28.45 22.37
CA LEU A 75 3.55 -28.28 21.58
C LEU A 75 2.33 -28.29 22.48
N GLY A 76 1.52 -27.25 22.37
CA GLY A 76 0.12 -27.25 22.75
C GLY A 76 -0.68 -26.61 21.63
N MET A 77 -1.80 -27.22 21.22
CA MET A 77 -2.79 -26.55 20.38
C MET A 77 -4.06 -26.42 21.20
N GLU A 78 -4.52 -25.20 21.40
CA GLU A 78 -5.77 -24.89 22.04
C GLU A 78 -6.79 -24.53 20.96
N VAL A 79 -7.92 -25.24 20.96
CA VAL A 79 -9.05 -24.96 20.07
C VAL A 79 -10.26 -24.66 20.94
N GLU A 80 -10.63 -23.39 20.99
CA GLU A 80 -11.83 -22.93 21.69
C GLU A 80 -12.93 -22.63 20.69
N ARG A 81 -14.13 -23.18 20.91
CA ARG A 81 -15.32 -22.91 20.08
C ARG A 81 -16.40 -22.26 20.95
N PHE A 82 -16.80 -21.05 20.56
CA PHE A 82 -17.86 -20.30 21.20
C PHE A 82 -19.08 -20.25 20.29
N GLU A 83 -20.25 -20.62 20.83
CA GLU A 83 -21.53 -20.57 20.14
C GLU A 83 -22.27 -19.27 20.48
N PHE A 84 -22.82 -18.59 19.48
CA PHE A 84 -23.67 -17.42 19.69
C PHE A 84 -24.79 -17.32 18.65
N ASP A 85 -25.93 -16.82 19.11
CA ASP A 85 -27.15 -16.64 18.31
C ASP A 85 -27.27 -15.17 17.87
N THR A 86 -27.31 -14.93 16.56
CA THR A 86 -27.57 -13.59 15.99
C THR A 86 -29.01 -13.42 15.50
N GLY A 87 -29.93 -14.31 15.87
CA GLY A 87 -31.35 -14.25 15.52
C GLY A 87 -31.69 -14.82 14.13
N GLY A 88 -30.84 -15.68 13.57
CA GLY A 88 -31.05 -16.36 12.27
C GLY A 88 -31.40 -17.85 12.41
N GLU A 89 -31.58 -18.56 11.29
CA GLU A 89 -31.91 -20.00 11.30
C GLU A 89 -30.74 -20.92 11.71
N ASP A 90 -29.50 -20.40 11.68
CA ASP A 90 -28.28 -21.12 12.10
C ASP A 90 -27.58 -20.38 13.26
N MET A 91 -27.03 -21.12 14.22
CA MET A 91 -26.09 -20.61 15.23
C MET A 91 -24.76 -20.22 14.55
N ASN A 92 -24.19 -19.08 14.92
CA ASN A 92 -22.83 -18.73 14.50
C ASN A 92 -21.82 -19.29 15.50
N HIS A 93 -20.60 -19.59 15.03
CA HIS A 93 -19.51 -20.05 15.90
C HIS A 93 -18.29 -19.14 15.74
N ILE A 94 -17.65 -18.79 16.85
CA ILE A 94 -16.26 -18.32 16.84
C ILE A 94 -15.38 -19.53 17.15
N THR A 95 -14.39 -19.76 16.31
CA THR A 95 -13.36 -20.78 16.51
C THR A 95 -12.02 -20.08 16.65
N GLN A 96 -11.49 -20.13 17.86
CA GLN A 96 -10.13 -19.68 18.12
C GLN A 96 -9.21 -20.89 18.15
N VAL A 97 -8.18 -20.87 17.32
CA VAL A 97 -7.13 -21.88 17.26
C VAL A 97 -5.81 -21.20 17.62
N ARG A 98 -5.20 -21.59 18.73
CA ARG A 98 -3.90 -21.09 19.13
C ARG A 98 -2.91 -22.24 19.14
N ALA A 99 -1.88 -22.14 18.32
CA ALA A 99 -0.73 -23.02 18.40
C ALA A 99 0.33 -22.36 19.30
N THR A 100 0.78 -23.10 20.30
CA THR A 100 1.84 -22.66 21.22
C THR A 100 3.09 -23.52 21.03
N GLY A 101 4.24 -22.88 21.06
CA GLY A 101 5.54 -23.46 20.74
C GLY A 101 6.63 -22.39 20.77
N SER A 102 7.89 -22.79 20.60
CA SER A 102 9.04 -21.87 20.52
C SER A 102 9.90 -22.13 19.28
N GLY A 103 9.31 -22.77 18.27
CA GLY A 103 9.99 -23.10 17.03
C GLY A 103 8.99 -23.44 15.95
N ASN A 104 9.49 -23.46 14.71
CA ASN A 104 8.70 -23.40 13.48
C ASN A 104 7.48 -24.34 13.48
N LEU A 105 6.31 -23.73 13.35
CA LEU A 105 4.98 -24.30 13.32
C LEU A 105 4.44 -24.30 11.89
N ASN A 106 3.65 -25.31 11.56
CA ASN A 106 2.78 -25.30 10.40
C ASN A 106 1.36 -25.51 10.91
N LEU A 107 0.59 -24.43 10.96
CA LEU A 107 -0.78 -24.35 11.42
C LEU A 107 -1.72 -24.24 10.21
N SER A 108 -2.64 -25.19 10.06
CA SER A 108 -3.69 -25.15 9.06
C SER A 108 -5.05 -25.16 9.75
N VAL A 109 -5.89 -24.17 9.46
CA VAL A 109 -7.27 -24.07 9.96
C VAL A 109 -8.22 -23.93 8.78
N ILE A 110 -9.12 -24.90 8.62
CA ILE A 110 -10.15 -24.90 7.58
C ILE A 110 -11.50 -24.96 8.27
N SER A 111 -12.36 -23.94 8.07
CA SER A 111 -13.78 -24.00 8.44
C SER A 111 -14.68 -23.96 7.21
N SER A 112 -15.70 -24.82 7.20
CA SER A 112 -16.74 -24.90 6.17
C SER A 112 -18.04 -24.19 6.55
N ASN A 113 -18.15 -23.61 7.77
CA ASN A 113 -19.37 -22.99 8.29
C ASN A 113 -19.25 -21.45 8.31
N LYS A 114 -20.31 -20.72 8.73
CA LYS A 114 -20.28 -19.26 9.00
C LYS A 114 -19.44 -18.91 10.24
N ASP A 115 -18.31 -19.58 10.41
CA ASP A 115 -17.49 -19.44 11.59
C ASP A 115 -16.51 -18.28 11.45
N TYR A 116 -16.21 -17.67 12.60
CA TYR A 116 -15.24 -16.60 12.79
C TYR A 116 -13.94 -17.24 13.26
N ILE A 117 -12.85 -17.16 12.48
CA ILE A 117 -11.59 -17.84 12.81
C ILE A 117 -10.55 -16.87 13.40
N SER A 118 -9.94 -17.24 14.51
CA SER A 118 -8.70 -16.62 15.01
C SER A 118 -7.58 -17.66 15.04
N ALA A 119 -6.43 -17.37 14.44
CA ALA A 119 -5.26 -18.25 14.40
C ALA A 119 -3.99 -17.50 14.88
N GLY A 120 -3.13 -18.17 15.65
CA GLY A 120 -1.86 -17.61 16.08
C GLY A 120 -0.82 -18.70 16.26
N ALA A 121 0.42 -18.40 15.90
CA ALA A 121 1.58 -19.24 16.14
C ALA A 121 2.52 -18.49 17.08
N ALA A 122 3.15 -19.20 18.02
CA ALA A 122 4.06 -18.60 18.98
C ALA A 122 5.49 -18.68 18.45
N GLY A 123 6.34 -17.73 18.84
CA GLY A 123 7.62 -17.45 18.17
C GLY A 123 8.36 -18.59 17.45
N GLY A 124 8.82 -18.30 16.24
CA GLY A 124 9.45 -19.22 15.30
C GLY A 124 9.19 -18.74 13.87
N ASN A 125 9.77 -19.38 12.86
CA ASN A 125 9.39 -19.07 11.47
C ASN A 125 8.25 -20.00 11.07
N ASP A 126 7.03 -19.51 11.14
CA ASP A 126 5.81 -20.30 11.08
C ASP A 126 5.13 -20.23 9.71
N ILE A 127 4.34 -21.25 9.40
CA ILE A 127 3.46 -21.29 8.24
C ILE A 127 2.04 -21.36 8.76
N ILE A 128 1.24 -20.33 8.52
CA ILE A 128 -0.14 -20.24 9.00
C ILE A 128 -1.07 -20.19 7.79
N GLN A 129 -1.92 -21.20 7.64
CA GLN A 129 -2.88 -21.30 6.55
C GLN A 129 -4.30 -21.31 7.11
N VAL A 130 -5.10 -20.31 6.75
CA VAL A 130 -6.48 -20.18 7.23
C VAL A 130 -7.44 -20.10 6.06
N VAL A 131 -8.37 -21.03 5.98
CA VAL A 131 -9.50 -20.99 5.04
C VAL A 131 -10.79 -20.92 5.86
N GLY A 132 -11.54 -19.85 5.71
CA GLY A 132 -12.76 -19.64 6.47
C GLY A 132 -13.80 -18.87 5.69
N ASN A 133 -15.05 -18.98 6.11
CA ASN A 133 -16.06 -18.05 5.61
C ASN A 133 -15.72 -16.63 6.06
N ARG A 134 -15.47 -16.45 7.36
CA ARG A 134 -14.94 -15.20 7.92
C ARG A 134 -13.71 -15.46 8.78
N VAL A 135 -12.66 -14.70 8.54
CA VAL A 135 -11.43 -14.77 9.31
C VAL A 135 -11.31 -13.48 10.11
N MET A 136 -11.23 -13.58 11.43
CA MET A 136 -11.26 -12.42 12.32
C MET A 136 -9.88 -11.99 12.80
N GLY A 137 -8.92 -12.92 12.82
CA GLY A 137 -7.57 -12.63 13.30
C GLY A 137 -6.62 -13.72 12.87
N VAL A 138 -5.50 -13.33 12.29
CA VAL A 138 -4.35 -14.22 12.12
C VAL A 138 -3.11 -13.47 12.59
N SER A 139 -2.26 -14.09 13.40
CA SER A 139 -1.04 -13.46 13.92
C SER A 139 0.17 -14.41 13.82
N GLY A 140 1.29 -13.93 13.30
CA GLY A 140 2.58 -14.64 13.30
C GLY A 140 3.38 -14.48 14.60
N GLU A 141 3.17 -13.37 15.30
CA GLU A 141 3.88 -12.98 16.53
C GLU A 141 5.36 -12.69 16.32
N LYS A 142 6.23 -13.70 16.23
CA LYS A 142 7.69 -13.50 16.16
C LYS A 142 8.32 -14.51 15.23
N GLY A 143 9.34 -14.09 14.50
CA GLY A 143 10.03 -14.88 13.49
C GLY A 143 9.51 -14.54 12.11
N ASN A 144 10.11 -15.14 11.09
CA ASN A 144 9.73 -14.85 9.70
C ASN A 144 8.61 -15.81 9.28
N ASP A 145 7.40 -15.30 9.26
CA ASP A 145 6.18 -16.06 9.11
C ASP A 145 5.62 -16.02 7.69
N HIS A 146 5.00 -17.11 7.29
CA HIS A 146 4.29 -17.24 6.03
C HIS A 146 2.81 -17.45 6.30
N ILE A 147 2.04 -16.37 6.20
CA ILE A 147 0.60 -16.34 6.50
C ILE A 147 -0.20 -16.35 5.19
N SER A 148 -1.12 -17.30 5.05
CA SER A 148 -2.03 -17.38 3.91
C SER A 148 -3.47 -17.48 4.38
N VAL A 149 -4.32 -16.55 3.93
CA VAL A 149 -5.71 -16.44 4.35
C VAL A 149 -6.64 -16.46 3.15
N LEU A 150 -7.67 -17.31 3.18
CA LEU A 150 -8.75 -17.34 2.19
C LEU A 150 -10.09 -17.07 2.89
N GLY A 151 -10.62 -15.86 2.71
CA GLY A 151 -11.94 -15.43 3.18
C GLY A 151 -13.02 -15.66 2.13
N LEU A 152 -13.98 -16.55 2.41
CA LEU A 152 -14.99 -16.98 1.45
C LEU A 152 -16.29 -16.16 1.49
N ALA A 153 -16.53 -15.38 2.56
CA ALA A 153 -17.73 -14.56 2.69
C ALA A 153 -17.75 -13.44 1.64
N SER A 154 -18.94 -13.18 1.09
CA SER A 154 -19.19 -11.92 0.40
C SER A 154 -19.56 -10.86 1.44
N SER A 155 -18.97 -9.67 1.33
CA SER A 155 -19.40 -8.51 2.11
C SER A 155 -20.77 -8.05 1.60
N LYS A 156 -21.78 -7.98 2.49
CA LYS A 156 -23.07 -7.35 2.15
C LYS A 156 -22.95 -5.84 2.38
N PRO A 157 -23.14 -4.99 1.37
CA PRO A 157 -22.82 -3.57 1.44
C PRO A 157 -23.68 -2.70 2.41
N TYR A 158 -24.72 -3.24 3.08
CA TYR A 158 -25.70 -2.39 3.79
C TYR A 158 -26.27 -2.93 5.12
N ALA A 159 -25.73 -4.00 5.73
CA ALA A 159 -26.24 -4.45 7.04
C ALA A 159 -25.14 -5.09 7.89
N GLY A 160 -24.61 -4.34 8.86
CA GLY A 160 -23.51 -4.77 9.73
C GLY A 160 -22.19 -4.79 8.96
N PHE A 161 -21.15 -4.15 9.49
CA PHE A 161 -19.83 -4.27 8.90
C PHE A 161 -19.31 -5.68 9.19
N GLU A 162 -19.33 -6.55 8.18
CA GLU A 162 -18.96 -7.94 8.35
C GLU A 162 -17.97 -8.37 7.25
N PRO A 163 -16.66 -8.26 7.52
CA PRO A 163 -15.63 -8.53 6.54
C PRO A 163 -15.48 -10.02 6.24
N ALA A 164 -14.82 -10.31 5.11
CA ALA A 164 -14.34 -11.66 4.82
C ALA A 164 -13.08 -11.96 5.61
N VAL A 165 -12.22 -10.95 5.78
CA VAL A 165 -11.00 -11.00 6.60
C VAL A 165 -10.94 -9.70 7.42
N ASP A 166 -10.90 -9.81 8.73
CA ASP A 166 -10.80 -8.66 9.63
C ASP A 166 -9.32 -8.30 9.84
N LEU A 167 -8.63 -8.96 10.77
CA LEU A 167 -7.22 -8.70 11.08
C LEU A 167 -6.30 -9.82 10.56
N VAL A 168 -5.19 -9.41 9.94
CA VAL A 168 -3.99 -10.23 9.76
C VAL A 168 -2.79 -9.40 10.19
N ASP A 169 -1.93 -9.97 11.02
CA ASP A 169 -0.79 -9.34 11.66
C ASP A 169 0.44 -10.26 11.49
N GLY A 170 1.52 -9.79 10.88
CA GLY A 170 2.76 -10.53 10.74
C GLY A 170 3.44 -10.65 12.10
N GLY A 171 3.88 -9.52 12.64
CA GLY A 171 4.50 -9.42 13.96
C GLY A 171 5.95 -8.97 13.87
N ASP A 172 6.84 -9.56 14.66
CA ASP A 172 8.29 -9.31 14.54
C ASP A 172 8.92 -10.30 13.57
N GLY A 173 9.56 -9.86 12.49
CA GLY A 173 10.27 -10.71 11.54
C GLY A 173 10.03 -10.25 10.11
N ASN A 174 10.69 -10.89 9.15
CA ASN A 174 10.39 -10.63 7.74
C ASN A 174 9.30 -11.58 7.28
N ASP A 175 8.07 -11.11 7.26
CA ASP A 175 6.89 -11.91 7.07
C ASP A 175 6.42 -11.90 5.61
N THR A 176 5.60 -12.89 5.27
CA THR A 176 4.89 -12.93 3.99
C THR A 176 3.42 -13.19 4.26
N ILE A 177 2.58 -12.21 3.97
CA ILE A 177 1.14 -12.24 4.17
C ILE A 177 0.45 -12.32 2.80
N ALA A 178 -0.32 -13.37 2.57
CA ALA A 178 -1.09 -13.56 1.33
C ALA A 178 -2.58 -13.73 1.65
N ILE A 179 -3.40 -12.73 1.31
CA ILE A 179 -4.85 -12.73 1.56
C ILE A 179 -5.61 -12.82 0.23
N ALA A 180 -6.49 -13.80 0.13
CA ALA A 180 -7.48 -13.91 -0.95
C ALA A 180 -8.90 -13.82 -0.37
N GLY A 181 -9.76 -12.99 -0.97
CA GLY A 181 -11.08 -12.70 -0.42
C GLY A 181 -12.19 -12.56 -1.46
N ARG A 182 -13.41 -12.99 -1.11
CA ARG A 182 -14.63 -12.63 -1.86
C ARG A 182 -15.33 -11.36 -1.33
N GLY A 183 -14.89 -10.85 -0.19
CA GLY A 183 -15.47 -9.70 0.50
C GLY A 183 -14.40 -8.80 1.10
N ASP A 184 -14.80 -7.90 1.98
CA ASP A 184 -13.89 -6.84 2.44
C ASP A 184 -12.75 -7.40 3.32
N VAL A 185 -11.58 -6.77 3.21
CA VAL A 185 -10.42 -6.96 4.09
C VAL A 185 -10.27 -5.68 4.91
N THR A 186 -10.21 -5.78 6.24
CA THR A 186 -10.28 -4.57 7.08
C THR A 186 -8.92 -4.08 7.53
N ARG A 187 -8.06 -4.97 8.05
CA ARG A 187 -6.75 -4.61 8.56
C ARG A 187 -5.73 -5.68 8.22
N THR A 188 -4.62 -5.24 7.66
CA THR A 188 -3.43 -6.06 7.45
C THR A 188 -2.24 -5.25 7.93
N ASP A 189 -1.41 -5.86 8.75
CA ASP A 189 -0.27 -5.24 9.45
C ASP A 189 0.93 -6.16 9.22
N GLY A 190 2.02 -5.65 8.64
CA GLY A 190 3.27 -6.40 8.47
C GLY A 190 3.98 -6.53 9.82
N GLY A 191 4.30 -5.40 10.42
CA GLY A 191 4.86 -5.33 11.76
C GLY A 191 6.30 -4.79 11.75
N ASN A 192 7.23 -5.50 12.37
CA ASN A 192 8.66 -5.13 12.34
C ASN A 192 9.43 -6.11 11.45
N GLY A 193 10.11 -5.63 10.43
CA GLY A 193 10.93 -6.42 9.53
C GLY A 193 10.55 -6.11 8.08
N ASN A 194 11.28 -6.68 7.13
CA ASN A 194 10.97 -6.43 5.72
C ASN A 194 9.89 -7.40 5.26
N ASP A 195 8.66 -6.91 5.14
CA ASP A 195 7.46 -7.71 4.97
C ASP A 195 6.95 -7.73 3.53
N GLY A 196 6.36 -8.85 3.14
CA GLY A 196 5.69 -9.02 1.85
C GLY A 196 4.19 -9.18 2.02
N ILE A 197 3.40 -8.16 1.69
CA ILE A 197 1.94 -8.17 1.80
C ILE A 197 1.30 -8.28 0.41
N ALA A 198 0.52 -9.33 0.16
CA ALA A 198 -0.21 -9.52 -1.09
C ALA A 198 -1.71 -9.76 -0.83
N ILE A 199 -2.57 -8.84 -1.26
CA ILE A 199 -4.02 -8.92 -1.04
C ILE A 199 -4.76 -8.94 -2.38
N THR A 200 -5.53 -9.99 -2.64
CA THR A 200 -6.45 -10.08 -3.79
C THR A 200 -7.87 -10.28 -3.31
N THR A 201 -8.74 -9.28 -3.49
CA THR A 201 -10.14 -9.39 -3.06
C THR A 201 -11.17 -8.84 -4.05
N ALA A 202 -12.36 -9.45 -4.06
CA ALA A 202 -13.54 -8.89 -4.71
C ALA A 202 -14.22 -7.77 -3.90
N GLY A 203 -13.82 -7.56 -2.64
CA GLY A 203 -14.32 -6.52 -1.76
C GLY A 203 -13.49 -5.23 -1.78
N SER A 204 -13.75 -4.38 -0.79
CA SER A 204 -12.92 -3.23 -0.45
C SER A 204 -11.79 -3.62 0.50
N ILE A 205 -10.75 -2.79 0.55
CA ILE A 205 -9.65 -2.88 1.52
C ILE A 205 -9.65 -1.60 2.35
N TRP A 206 -9.54 -1.72 3.67
CA TRP A 206 -9.64 -0.57 4.56
C TRP A 206 -8.28 -0.06 5.02
N ILE A 207 -7.50 -0.89 5.71
CA ILE A 207 -6.18 -0.51 6.24
C ILE A 207 -5.18 -1.59 5.86
N VAL A 208 -4.07 -1.15 5.28
CA VAL A 208 -2.85 -1.95 5.11
C VAL A 208 -1.71 -1.11 5.64
N ASP A 209 -0.90 -1.68 6.52
CA ASP A 209 0.25 -1.05 7.17
C ASP A 209 1.43 -2.01 7.00
N GLY A 210 2.51 -1.56 6.36
CA GLY A 210 3.76 -2.31 6.24
C GLY A 210 4.46 -2.39 7.59
N GLY A 211 4.69 -1.24 8.19
CA GLY A 211 5.19 -1.09 9.55
C GLY A 211 6.62 -0.58 9.54
N ARG A 212 7.56 -1.34 10.12
CA ARG A 212 8.99 -1.00 10.06
C ARG A 212 9.70 -1.97 9.16
N GLY A 213 10.58 -1.47 8.29
CA GLY A 213 11.37 -2.27 7.39
C GLY A 213 11.11 -1.84 5.97
N ALA A 214 11.89 -2.38 5.04
CA ALA A 214 11.63 -2.16 3.62
C ALA A 214 10.59 -3.18 3.14
N ASP A 215 9.35 -2.74 2.98
CA ASP A 215 8.18 -3.56 2.76
C ASP A 215 7.74 -3.61 1.29
N ALA A 216 7.06 -4.69 0.92
CA ALA A 216 6.53 -4.91 -0.41
C ALA A 216 5.02 -5.18 -0.33
N ILE A 217 4.21 -4.18 -0.67
CA ILE A 217 2.75 -4.22 -0.60
C ILE A 217 2.15 -4.31 -2.01
N SER A 218 1.40 -5.37 -2.30
CA SER A 218 0.74 -5.62 -3.59
C SER A 218 -0.76 -5.88 -3.41
N ILE A 219 -1.58 -4.95 -3.88
CA ILE A 219 -3.04 -4.96 -3.71
C ILE A 219 -3.76 -5.10 -5.06
N SER A 220 -4.74 -6.02 -5.12
CA SER A 220 -5.70 -6.16 -6.21
C SER A 220 -7.13 -6.21 -5.66
N ALA A 221 -7.86 -5.10 -5.72
CA ALA A 221 -9.24 -4.98 -5.23
C ALA A 221 -10.25 -4.75 -6.36
N GLN A 222 -11.49 -5.24 -6.22
CA GLN A 222 -12.59 -4.89 -7.14
C GLN A 222 -13.40 -3.67 -6.67
N ARG A 223 -13.13 -3.15 -5.46
CA ARG A 223 -13.79 -1.98 -4.87
C ARG A 223 -12.75 -1.04 -4.25
N GLU A 224 -13.17 -0.11 -3.41
CA GLU A 224 -12.33 0.93 -2.80
C GLU A 224 -11.15 0.35 -2.01
N VAL A 225 -10.02 1.06 -2.04
CA VAL A 225 -8.88 0.91 -1.12
C VAL A 225 -8.81 2.19 -0.30
N ARG A 226 -8.85 2.11 1.03
CA ARG A 226 -8.93 3.33 1.85
C ARG A 226 -7.57 3.86 2.29
N LEU A 227 -6.86 3.13 3.13
CA LEU A 227 -5.58 3.53 3.68
C LEU A 227 -4.55 2.45 3.40
N VAL A 228 -3.42 2.86 2.84
CA VAL A 228 -2.21 2.06 2.71
C VAL A 228 -1.05 2.91 3.23
N ASP A 229 -0.28 2.38 4.16
CA ASP A 229 0.92 3.00 4.71
C ASP A 229 2.08 2.03 4.54
N GLY A 230 3.21 2.49 4.01
CA GLY A 230 4.46 1.73 3.93
C GLY A 230 5.11 1.67 5.30
N GLY A 231 5.47 2.84 5.82
CA GLY A 231 5.94 3.04 7.19
C GLY A 231 7.39 3.51 7.25
N GLU A 232 8.23 2.84 8.03
CA GLU A 232 9.68 3.16 8.12
C GLU A 232 10.48 2.27 7.16
N GLY A 233 11.09 2.78 6.10
CA GLY A 233 11.98 2.03 5.21
C GLY A 233 11.74 2.36 3.74
N ASP A 234 12.56 1.79 2.85
CA ASP A 234 12.37 1.97 1.41
C ASP A 234 11.29 1.01 0.91
N ASP A 235 10.05 1.47 0.77
CA ASP A 235 8.88 0.64 0.51
C ASP A 235 8.49 0.54 -0.96
N ALA A 236 7.87 -0.58 -1.33
CA ALA A 236 7.33 -0.82 -2.66
C ALA A 236 5.82 -1.09 -2.59
N ILE A 237 5.02 -0.10 -2.97
CA ILE A 237 3.55 -0.15 -2.90
C ILE A 237 2.94 -0.21 -4.30
N ALA A 238 2.23 -1.30 -4.62
CA ALA A 238 1.54 -1.50 -5.88
C ALA A 238 0.04 -1.75 -5.67
N ILE A 239 -0.82 -0.85 -6.16
CA ILE A 239 -2.28 -0.92 -5.98
C ILE A 239 -2.97 -0.98 -7.34
N ALA A 240 -3.74 -2.05 -7.59
CA ALA A 240 -4.64 -2.17 -8.72
C ALA A 240 -6.09 -2.27 -8.22
N THR A 241 -6.95 -1.32 -8.60
CA THR A 241 -8.35 -1.35 -8.20
C THR A 241 -9.35 -0.91 -9.27
N ALA A 242 -10.53 -1.54 -9.28
CA ALA A 242 -11.68 -1.07 -10.04
C ALA A 242 -12.46 0.08 -9.33
N GLY A 243 -12.17 0.35 -8.06
CA GLY A 243 -12.71 1.47 -7.28
C GLY A 243 -11.78 2.68 -7.24
N GLY A 244 -11.97 3.53 -6.22
CA GLY A 244 -11.05 4.62 -5.88
C GLY A 244 -10.05 4.24 -4.80
N VAL A 245 -9.09 5.14 -4.57
CA VAL A 245 -8.08 5.05 -3.51
C VAL A 245 -8.13 6.33 -2.69
N ASP A 246 -8.33 6.23 -1.37
CA ASP A 246 -8.59 7.41 -0.53
C ASP A 246 -7.31 8.03 0.07
N HIS A 247 -6.34 7.20 0.49
CA HIS A 247 -5.08 7.60 1.10
C HIS A 247 -3.99 6.55 0.88
N VAL A 248 -2.79 6.98 0.49
CA VAL A 248 -1.58 6.17 0.38
C VAL A 248 -0.40 6.99 0.89
N SER A 249 0.42 6.43 1.76
CA SER A 249 1.69 7.03 2.21
C SER A 249 2.82 6.03 1.97
N GLY A 250 3.96 6.49 1.46
CA GLY A 250 5.21 5.73 1.48
C GLY A 250 5.77 5.72 2.90
N GLY A 251 6.07 6.90 3.44
CA GLY A 251 6.49 7.06 4.83
C GLY A 251 7.89 7.66 4.94
N ASP A 252 8.73 7.10 5.80
CA ASP A 252 10.14 7.47 5.88
C ASP A 252 10.96 6.55 4.97
N GLY A 253 11.69 7.05 3.98
CA GLY A 253 12.49 6.23 3.07
C GLY A 253 12.35 6.65 1.62
N SER A 254 13.09 6.01 0.73
CA SER A 254 12.92 6.22 -0.73
C SER A 254 11.94 5.20 -1.29
N ASP A 255 10.69 5.62 -1.47
CA ASP A 255 9.57 4.76 -1.76
C ASP A 255 9.22 4.66 -3.25
N ALA A 256 8.67 3.51 -3.63
CA ALA A 256 8.18 3.23 -4.97
C ALA A 256 6.67 2.95 -4.94
N ILE A 257 5.86 3.94 -5.30
CA ILE A 257 4.39 3.88 -5.23
C ILE A 257 3.78 3.83 -6.64
N ALA A 258 3.09 2.74 -6.96
CA ALA A 258 2.40 2.54 -8.24
C ALA A 258 0.90 2.27 -8.05
N VAL A 259 0.04 3.20 -8.48
CA VAL A 259 -1.42 3.11 -8.34
C VAL A 259 -2.11 3.07 -9.71
N SER A 260 -2.90 2.04 -9.96
CA SER A 260 -3.79 1.89 -11.12
C SER A 260 -5.24 1.73 -10.65
N ALA A 261 -5.97 2.85 -10.59
CA ALA A 261 -7.36 2.91 -10.19
C ALA A 261 -8.28 3.23 -11.38
N LYS A 262 -9.46 2.59 -11.45
CA LYS A 262 -10.51 3.04 -12.39
C LYS A 262 -11.31 4.23 -11.84
N GLY A 263 -11.31 4.43 -10.53
CA GLY A 263 -11.91 5.57 -9.84
C GLY A 263 -10.91 6.72 -9.62
N SER A 264 -11.24 7.57 -8.66
CA SER A 264 -10.35 8.67 -8.24
C SER A 264 -9.28 8.18 -7.28
N VAL A 265 -8.13 8.87 -7.28
CA VAL A 265 -7.08 8.71 -6.26
C VAL A 265 -6.95 10.03 -5.51
N SER A 266 -7.03 9.99 -4.19
CA SER A 266 -6.79 11.14 -3.31
C SER A 266 -5.73 10.81 -2.27
N GLY A 267 -5.08 11.85 -1.73
CA GLY A 267 -4.20 11.73 -0.58
C GLY A 267 -3.08 10.72 -0.78
N LEU A 268 -2.32 10.84 -1.87
CA LEU A 268 -1.10 10.06 -2.06
C LEU A 268 0.10 10.92 -1.68
N TYR A 269 0.95 10.40 -0.81
CA TYR A 269 2.15 11.05 -0.31
C TYR A 269 3.33 10.09 -0.50
N GLY A 270 4.45 10.59 -1.02
CA GLY A 270 5.72 9.87 -0.99
C GLY A 270 6.21 9.81 0.45
N GLY A 271 6.55 10.97 1.01
CA GLY A 271 6.92 11.10 2.40
C GLY A 271 8.28 11.77 2.52
N ALA A 272 9.22 11.13 3.20
CA ALA A 272 10.57 11.65 3.37
C ALA A 272 11.60 10.76 2.68
N GLY A 273 12.27 11.26 1.65
CA GLY A 273 13.25 10.53 0.85
C GLY A 273 12.99 10.77 -0.63
N ASP A 274 13.89 10.28 -1.49
CA ASP A 274 13.71 10.45 -2.94
C ASP A 274 12.70 9.41 -3.45
N ASP A 275 11.46 9.82 -3.73
CA ASP A 275 10.34 8.93 -4.03
C ASP A 275 10.03 8.79 -5.54
N VAL A 276 9.46 7.65 -5.90
CA VAL A 276 8.97 7.37 -7.26
C VAL A 276 7.49 7.05 -7.24
N ILE A 277 6.68 7.98 -7.72
CA ILE A 277 5.22 7.89 -7.72
C ILE A 277 4.69 7.75 -9.15
N ALA A 278 3.91 6.70 -9.42
CA ALA A 278 3.28 6.46 -10.71
C ALA A 278 1.77 6.17 -10.57
N VAL A 279 0.93 7.08 -11.06
CA VAL A 279 -0.54 7.00 -10.91
C VAL A 279 -1.24 6.97 -12.27
N THR A 280 -2.15 6.00 -12.44
CA THR A 280 -3.16 6.00 -13.51
C THR A 280 -4.55 5.95 -12.88
N ALA A 281 -5.36 6.98 -13.13
CA ALA A 281 -6.67 7.14 -12.47
C ALA A 281 -7.73 7.82 -13.36
N ALA A 282 -8.98 7.84 -12.94
CA ALA A 282 -9.99 8.69 -13.58
C ALA A 282 -9.72 10.18 -13.28
N SER A 283 -9.46 10.50 -12.01
CA SER A 283 -9.06 11.82 -11.52
C SER A 283 -8.11 11.64 -10.33
N THR A 284 -7.33 12.67 -10.05
CA THR A 284 -6.47 12.80 -8.86
C THR A 284 -6.77 14.14 -8.21
N SER A 285 -6.76 14.20 -6.87
CA SER A 285 -7.05 15.44 -6.14
C SER A 285 -5.89 15.97 -5.31
N PHE A 286 -5.02 15.08 -4.83
CA PHE A 286 -3.88 15.43 -3.98
C PHE A 286 -2.83 14.32 -4.10
N ILE A 287 -1.72 14.64 -4.75
CA ILE A 287 -0.51 13.83 -4.85
C ILE A 287 0.63 14.76 -4.42
N ASP A 288 1.47 14.32 -3.50
CA ASP A 288 2.59 15.08 -2.95
C ASP A 288 3.81 14.15 -2.93
N GLY A 289 4.96 14.62 -3.40
CA GLY A 289 6.22 13.88 -3.29
C GLY A 289 6.69 13.91 -1.84
N GLY A 290 6.92 15.11 -1.32
CA GLY A 290 7.25 15.33 0.09
C GLY A 290 8.63 15.96 0.23
N ASP A 291 9.47 15.42 1.10
CA ASP A 291 10.86 15.86 1.24
C ASP A 291 11.75 14.96 0.38
N GLY A 292 12.59 15.49 -0.51
CA GLY A 292 13.49 14.68 -1.35
C GLY A 292 13.43 15.06 -2.82
N ASP A 293 14.33 14.54 -3.65
CA ASP A 293 14.29 14.76 -5.10
C ASP A 293 13.32 13.74 -5.74
N ASP A 294 12.04 14.10 -5.90
CA ASP A 294 10.98 13.16 -6.26
C ASP A 294 10.74 13.01 -7.77
N THR A 295 10.27 11.83 -8.18
CA THR A 295 9.80 11.58 -9.55
C THR A 295 8.34 11.17 -9.56
N ILE A 296 7.47 12.06 -10.05
CA ILE A 296 6.02 11.87 -10.06
C ILE A 296 5.49 11.78 -11.49
N ARG A 297 4.78 10.69 -11.80
CA ARG A 297 4.09 10.47 -13.08
C ARG A 297 2.60 10.24 -12.88
N VAL A 298 1.78 11.16 -13.38
CA VAL A 298 0.31 11.04 -13.31
C VAL A 298 -0.31 11.00 -14.69
N THR A 299 -1.14 9.98 -14.93
CA THR A 299 -2.03 9.91 -16.09
C THR A 299 -3.47 9.82 -15.59
N ALA A 300 -4.18 10.94 -15.62
CA ALA A 300 -5.58 11.01 -15.27
C ALA A 300 -6.44 11.19 -16.51
N ARG A 301 -7.70 10.75 -16.47
CA ARG A 301 -8.66 11.02 -17.56
C ARG A 301 -9.15 12.47 -17.52
N TRP A 302 -9.47 12.97 -16.33
CA TRP A 302 -10.04 14.30 -16.14
C TRP A 302 -9.03 15.20 -15.43
N ASP A 303 -8.87 15.05 -14.13
CA ASP A 303 -8.07 15.96 -13.30
C ASP A 303 -6.76 15.31 -12.88
N ALA A 304 -5.64 15.93 -13.24
CA ALA A 304 -4.31 15.57 -12.77
C ALA A 304 -3.80 16.68 -11.83
N PHE A 305 -3.60 16.37 -10.55
CA PHE A 305 -3.03 17.29 -9.57
C PHE A 305 -1.86 16.62 -8.84
N ALA A 306 -0.69 17.26 -8.83
CA ALA A 306 0.44 16.86 -8.00
C ALA A 306 1.30 18.05 -7.56
N SER A 307 2.00 17.89 -6.44
CA SER A 307 3.10 18.74 -5.98
C SER A 307 4.36 17.90 -5.86
N GLY A 308 5.53 18.45 -6.16
CA GLY A 308 6.81 17.81 -5.89
C GLY A 308 7.13 17.86 -4.40
N GLY A 309 7.30 19.07 -3.86
CA GLY A 309 7.55 19.27 -2.45
C GLY A 309 8.86 20.01 -2.23
N ASP A 310 9.66 19.57 -1.27
CA ASP A 310 10.99 20.11 -1.00
C ASP A 310 12.03 19.25 -1.75
N GLY A 311 12.74 19.79 -2.73
CA GLY A 311 13.73 19.05 -3.52
C GLY A 311 13.71 19.45 -4.98
N ASN A 312 14.53 18.82 -5.81
CA ASN A 312 14.55 19.05 -7.25
C ASN A 312 13.70 17.98 -7.94
N ASP A 313 12.43 18.28 -8.14
CA ASP A 313 11.44 17.28 -8.50
C ASP A 313 11.25 17.16 -10.03
N VAL A 314 10.82 15.98 -10.46
CA VAL A 314 10.46 15.68 -11.85
C VAL A 314 9.01 15.25 -11.94
N LEU A 315 8.17 16.14 -12.46
CA LEU A 315 6.72 15.95 -12.54
C LEU A 315 6.27 15.76 -13.99
N HIS A 316 5.72 14.59 -14.31
CA HIS A 316 5.14 14.26 -15.62
C HIS A 316 3.63 13.99 -15.51
N LEU A 317 2.81 15.01 -15.77
CA LEU A 317 1.35 14.93 -15.58
C LEU A 317 0.61 15.04 -16.91
N SER A 318 -0.44 14.24 -17.05
CA SER A 318 -1.37 14.33 -18.17
C SER A 318 -2.83 14.12 -17.76
N GLY A 319 -3.72 14.89 -18.38
CA GLY A 319 -5.15 14.87 -18.12
C GLY A 319 -5.93 15.87 -18.98
N LEU A 320 -7.21 16.03 -18.69
CA LEU A 320 -8.00 17.08 -19.33
C LEU A 320 -7.74 18.43 -18.64
N GLU A 321 -7.74 18.46 -17.31
CA GLU A 321 -7.27 19.57 -16.48
C GLU A 321 -6.01 19.11 -15.72
N VAL A 322 -4.92 19.87 -15.84
CA VAL A 322 -3.65 19.54 -15.18
C VAL A 322 -3.20 20.72 -14.34
N ARG A 323 -2.87 20.44 -13.08
CA ARG A 323 -2.35 21.39 -12.10
C ARG A 323 -1.10 20.78 -11.47
N ALA A 324 0.01 21.50 -11.48
CA ALA A 324 1.24 21.05 -10.84
C ALA A 324 1.89 22.17 -10.02
N GLY A 325 2.48 21.80 -8.89
CA GLY A 325 3.47 22.60 -8.17
C GLY A 325 4.81 21.87 -8.20
N GLY A 326 5.92 22.57 -8.45
CA GLY A 326 7.25 22.03 -8.18
C GLY A 326 7.49 22.03 -6.68
N GLY A 327 7.62 23.22 -6.11
CA GLY A 327 7.78 23.40 -4.67
C GLY A 327 9.05 24.19 -4.37
N ASP A 328 9.88 23.72 -3.46
CA ASP A 328 11.18 24.34 -3.18
C ASP A 328 12.29 23.57 -3.90
N GLY A 329 12.97 24.16 -4.89
CA GLY A 329 14.10 23.52 -5.55
C GLY A 329 14.25 23.93 -7.01
N ASN A 330 14.83 23.09 -7.86
CA ASN A 330 14.89 23.38 -9.29
C ASN A 330 14.15 22.27 -10.03
N ASP A 331 12.88 22.53 -10.31
CA ASP A 331 11.95 21.48 -10.69
C ASP A 331 11.80 21.35 -12.21
N VAL A 332 11.43 20.17 -12.66
CA VAL A 332 11.09 19.88 -14.05
C VAL A 332 9.63 19.46 -14.14
N LEU A 333 8.78 20.36 -14.60
CA LEU A 333 7.36 20.11 -14.78
C LEU A 333 7.05 19.88 -16.27
N GLN A 334 6.63 18.68 -16.65
CA GLN A 334 6.11 18.39 -17.98
C GLN A 334 4.62 18.06 -17.92
N LEU A 335 3.79 19.02 -18.36
CA LEU A 335 2.34 18.97 -18.25
C LEU A 335 1.68 18.92 -19.63
N SER A 336 0.74 18.00 -19.81
CA SER A 336 -0.01 17.85 -21.07
C SER A 336 -1.52 17.75 -20.81
N GLY A 337 -2.30 18.67 -21.37
CA GLY A 337 -3.75 18.68 -21.15
C GLY A 337 -4.49 19.80 -21.87
N ARG A 338 -5.81 19.83 -21.70
CA ARG A 338 -6.65 20.88 -22.31
C ARG A 338 -6.46 22.20 -21.58
N ASP A 339 -6.55 22.15 -20.25
CA ASP A 339 -6.37 23.28 -19.34
C ASP A 339 -5.16 23.00 -18.44
N LEU A 340 -4.21 23.93 -18.42
CA LEU A 340 -2.93 23.77 -17.73
C LEU A 340 -2.72 24.89 -16.73
N MET A 341 -2.34 24.54 -15.51
CA MET A 341 -1.86 25.47 -14.50
C MET A 341 -0.58 24.92 -13.86
N ALA A 342 0.47 25.73 -13.82
CA ALA A 342 1.72 25.40 -13.16
C ALA A 342 2.06 26.45 -12.11
N VAL A 343 2.71 26.00 -11.05
CA VAL A 343 3.49 26.79 -10.11
C VAL A 343 4.87 26.15 -10.13
N GLY A 344 5.91 26.90 -10.49
CA GLY A 344 7.28 26.41 -10.36
C GLY A 344 7.59 26.27 -8.87
N GLY A 345 7.57 27.41 -8.18
CA GLY A 345 7.79 27.49 -6.75
C GLY A 345 9.07 28.27 -6.51
N LYS A 346 9.82 27.98 -5.45
CA LYS A 346 11.11 28.64 -5.24
C LYS A 346 12.18 27.94 -6.06
N GLY A 347 12.95 28.72 -6.80
CA GLY A 347 14.22 28.31 -7.38
C GLY A 347 14.30 28.61 -8.87
N LYS A 348 14.69 27.63 -9.68
CA LYS A 348 14.83 27.82 -11.13
C LYS A 348 14.23 26.65 -11.87
N ASP A 349 12.98 26.81 -12.26
CA ASP A 349 12.19 25.69 -12.76
C ASP A 349 12.18 25.62 -14.28
N LEU A 350 12.12 24.41 -14.80
CA LEU A 350 11.86 24.12 -16.21
C LEU A 350 10.44 23.59 -16.38
N ILE A 351 9.56 24.43 -16.91
CA ILE A 351 8.14 24.14 -17.05
C ILE A 351 7.79 23.96 -18.53
N LYS A 352 7.40 22.76 -18.92
CA LYS A 352 6.95 22.40 -20.27
C LYS A 352 5.44 22.19 -20.29
N LEU A 353 4.74 23.01 -21.05
CA LEU A 353 3.28 23.09 -21.11
C LEU A 353 2.79 22.75 -22.52
N ASP A 354 2.25 21.55 -22.70
CA ASP A 354 1.69 21.06 -23.95
C ASP A 354 0.15 21.11 -23.92
N SER A 355 -0.42 22.22 -24.41
CA SER A 355 -1.87 22.36 -24.53
C SER A 355 -2.40 21.54 -25.70
N THR A 356 -3.28 20.59 -25.41
CA THR A 356 -3.91 19.74 -26.44
C THR A 356 -5.05 20.43 -27.19
N ALA A 357 -5.49 21.60 -26.71
CA ALA A 357 -6.57 22.40 -27.30
C ALA A 357 -6.11 23.81 -27.72
N GLY A 358 -4.80 24.10 -27.64
CA GLY A 358 -4.25 25.43 -27.93
C GLY A 358 -4.77 26.53 -26.99
N ARG A 359 -5.33 26.16 -25.83
CA ARG A 359 -5.82 27.12 -24.83
C ARG A 359 -4.63 27.70 -24.08
N ALA A 360 -4.77 28.96 -23.67
CA ALA A 360 -3.73 29.62 -22.89
C ALA A 360 -3.49 28.86 -21.58
N ALA A 361 -2.25 28.47 -21.33
CA ALA A 361 -1.82 27.89 -20.07
C ALA A 361 -1.69 29.00 -19.01
N THR A 362 -1.73 28.63 -17.73
CA THR A 362 -1.53 29.57 -16.62
C THR A 362 -0.28 29.20 -15.84
N LEU A 363 0.63 30.17 -15.68
CA LEU A 363 1.71 30.11 -14.71
C LEU A 363 1.34 31.03 -13.54
N ARG A 364 1.32 30.49 -12.32
CA ARG A 364 1.22 31.29 -11.10
C ARG A 364 2.61 31.42 -10.49
N MET A 365 2.97 32.66 -10.12
CA MET A 365 4.23 32.97 -9.44
C MET A 365 3.99 33.92 -8.27
N ALA A 366 4.67 33.69 -7.16
CA ALA A 366 4.84 34.62 -6.05
C ALA A 366 6.16 35.40 -6.17
N GLU A 367 6.30 36.45 -5.36
CA GLU A 367 7.58 37.16 -5.23
C GLU A 367 8.61 36.29 -4.50
N GLY A 368 9.79 36.12 -5.10
CA GLY A 368 10.85 35.28 -4.54
C GLY A 368 10.91 33.87 -5.12
N ASP A 369 9.99 33.52 -6.01
CA ASP A 369 9.97 32.25 -6.75
C ASP A 369 11.20 32.09 -7.64
N GLY A 370 11.85 33.18 -8.05
CA GLY A 370 13.10 33.11 -8.79
C GLY A 370 12.93 33.15 -10.30
N ASN A 371 13.71 32.35 -11.02
CA ASN A 371 13.95 32.55 -12.46
C ASN A 371 13.65 31.31 -13.27
N ASP A 372 12.45 31.27 -13.85
CA ASP A 372 11.92 30.07 -14.49
C ASP A 372 12.05 30.12 -16.00
N ILE A 373 12.08 28.93 -16.60
CA ILE A 373 12.03 28.72 -18.04
C ILE A 373 10.72 28.01 -18.36
N VAL A 374 9.92 28.60 -19.25
CA VAL A 374 8.66 28.00 -19.71
C VAL A 374 8.77 27.66 -21.19
N GLU A 375 8.61 26.40 -21.55
CA GLU A 375 8.37 25.97 -22.93
C GLU A 375 6.88 25.70 -23.14
N THR A 376 6.23 26.34 -24.12
CA THR A 376 4.79 26.12 -24.35
C THR A 376 4.37 26.21 -25.81
N ASN A 377 3.40 25.38 -26.19
CA ASN A 377 2.82 25.36 -27.54
C ASN A 377 1.60 26.31 -27.71
N ALA A 378 1.22 27.03 -26.65
CA ALA A 378 0.03 27.89 -26.59
C ALA A 378 0.36 29.23 -25.91
N PRO A 379 -0.56 30.22 -25.90
CA PRO A 379 -0.34 31.45 -25.13
C PRO A 379 -0.15 31.16 -23.62
N LEU A 380 0.57 32.03 -22.93
CA LEU A 380 0.84 31.90 -21.50
C LEU A 380 0.23 33.06 -20.72
N ASN A 381 -0.61 32.76 -19.74
CA ASN A 381 -1.08 33.72 -18.75
C ASN A 381 -0.19 33.63 -17.51
N ILE A 382 0.46 34.74 -17.14
CA ILE A 382 1.23 34.82 -15.89
C ILE A 382 0.41 35.57 -14.84
N ALA A 383 0.12 34.90 -13.73
CA ALA A 383 -0.57 35.44 -12.57
C ALA A 383 0.43 35.67 -11.42
N ARG A 384 0.63 36.94 -11.04
CA ARG A 384 1.60 37.34 -10.01
C ARG A 384 0.96 37.54 -8.65
N TYR A 385 1.64 37.10 -7.60
CA TYR A 385 1.19 37.19 -6.21
C TYR A 385 2.30 37.72 -5.29
N SER A 386 1.91 38.24 -4.13
CA SER A 386 2.84 38.56 -3.03
C SER A 386 3.58 37.30 -2.56
N SER A 387 4.70 37.48 -1.84
CA SER A 387 5.53 36.37 -1.34
C SER A 387 4.78 35.37 -0.45
N ASP A 388 3.71 35.79 0.23
CA ASP A 388 2.82 34.90 1.01
C ASP A 388 1.70 34.26 0.16
N GLY A 389 1.68 34.53 -1.14
CA GLY A 389 0.70 34.04 -2.09
C GLY A 389 -0.71 34.65 -1.97
N ALA A 390 -0.94 35.57 -1.03
CA ALA A 390 -2.27 36.02 -0.63
C ALA A 390 -2.84 37.15 -1.50
N ALA A 391 -2.02 38.13 -1.89
CA ALA A 391 -2.45 39.27 -2.68
C ALA A 391 -2.04 39.11 -4.13
N ARG A 392 -2.97 39.34 -5.06
CA ARG A 392 -2.65 39.42 -6.50
C ARG A 392 -1.95 40.75 -6.79
N LEU A 393 -0.81 40.69 -7.45
CA LEU A 393 -0.03 41.86 -7.83
C LEU A 393 -0.37 42.32 -9.24
N ASP A 394 -0.18 43.61 -9.51
CA ASP A 394 -0.44 44.19 -10.83
C ASP A 394 0.62 43.75 -11.85
N PRO A 395 0.26 42.97 -12.88
CA PRO A 395 1.20 42.54 -13.91
C PRO A 395 1.67 43.68 -14.84
N ALA A 396 1.03 44.87 -14.81
CA ALA A 396 1.35 45.99 -15.69
C ALA A 396 2.77 46.54 -15.51
N LYS A 397 3.44 46.18 -14.41
CA LYS A 397 4.83 46.56 -14.11
C LYS A 397 5.87 45.58 -14.67
N ALA A 398 5.44 44.60 -15.46
CA ALA A 398 6.36 43.69 -16.13
C ALA A 398 6.99 44.34 -17.36
N THR A 399 8.26 44.01 -17.61
CA THR A 399 8.98 44.38 -18.85
C THR A 399 9.25 43.14 -19.68
N LEU A 400 9.20 43.29 -21.00
CA LEU A 400 9.49 42.22 -21.96
C LEU A 400 10.81 42.49 -22.66
N ALA A 401 11.66 41.47 -22.74
CA ALA A 401 12.85 41.46 -23.56
C ALA A 401 12.76 40.31 -24.57
N HIS A 402 12.89 40.62 -25.86
CA HIS A 402 13.01 39.62 -26.92
C HIS A 402 14.49 39.27 -27.09
N ASN A 403 14.82 37.98 -26.99
CA ASN A 403 16.19 37.50 -27.05
C ASN A 403 16.54 36.97 -28.45
N ASP A 404 17.82 36.96 -28.79
CA ASP A 404 18.32 36.53 -30.12
C ASP A 404 18.07 35.04 -30.41
N ASP A 405 17.85 34.23 -29.36
CA ASP A 405 17.52 32.80 -29.46
C ASP A 405 16.02 32.52 -29.71
N GLY A 406 15.22 33.58 -29.87
CA GLY A 406 13.78 33.48 -30.11
C GLY A 406 12.92 33.36 -28.85
N THR A 407 13.52 33.38 -27.65
CA THR A 407 12.78 33.41 -26.39
C THR A 407 12.34 34.83 -26.01
N VAL A 408 11.36 34.92 -25.13
CA VAL A 408 10.87 36.18 -24.55
C VAL A 408 11.03 36.12 -23.04
N THR A 409 11.84 37.01 -22.47
CA THR A 409 11.98 37.12 -21.02
C THR A 409 11.06 38.20 -20.47
N VAL A 410 10.21 37.81 -19.53
CA VAL A 410 9.38 38.69 -18.70
C VAL A 410 10.12 38.96 -17.39
N ARG A 411 10.36 40.23 -17.05
CA ARG A 411 10.92 40.65 -15.76
C ARG A 411 9.94 41.50 -14.99
N PHE A 412 9.89 41.32 -13.68
CA PHE A 412 8.91 42.00 -12.84
C PHE A 412 9.58 43.09 -12.01
N GLU A 413 9.09 44.33 -12.13
CA GLU A 413 9.67 45.47 -11.42
C GLU A 413 9.61 45.26 -9.89
N GLY A 414 10.71 45.59 -9.21
CA GLY A 414 10.81 45.46 -7.75
C GLY A 414 11.14 44.05 -7.25
N SER A 415 11.30 43.08 -8.15
CA SER A 415 11.74 41.72 -7.83
C SER A 415 12.93 41.28 -8.70
N ASN A 416 13.64 40.24 -8.24
CA ASN A 416 14.63 39.52 -9.04
C ASN A 416 14.01 38.37 -9.85
N ASP A 417 12.69 38.20 -9.79
CA ASP A 417 12.02 37.11 -10.50
C ASP A 417 11.95 37.38 -12.00
N SER A 418 11.99 36.32 -12.79
CA SER A 418 11.74 36.38 -14.22
C SER A 418 11.19 35.08 -14.78
N VAL A 419 10.56 35.18 -15.95
CA VAL A 419 10.15 34.01 -16.74
C VAL A 419 10.72 34.16 -18.13
N THR A 420 11.53 33.20 -18.56
CA THR A 420 11.98 33.10 -19.95
C THR A 420 11.10 32.10 -20.70
N VAL A 421 10.30 32.60 -21.63
CA VAL A 421 9.32 31.81 -22.37
C VAL A 421 9.85 31.45 -23.75
N LYS A 422 9.83 30.16 -24.08
CA LYS A 422 10.08 29.61 -25.40
C LYS A 422 8.80 29.05 -25.99
N PHE A 423 8.32 29.68 -27.05
CA PHE A 423 7.13 29.21 -27.76
C PHE A 423 7.47 28.09 -28.74
N THR A 424 6.71 27.00 -28.72
CA THR A 424 6.88 25.80 -29.56
C THR A 424 5.66 25.56 -30.45
N GLY A 425 5.71 24.52 -31.29
CA GLY A 425 4.56 24.10 -32.09
C GLY A 425 4.04 25.20 -33.00
N THR A 426 2.72 25.42 -33.01
CA THR A 426 2.07 26.45 -33.83
C THR A 426 2.45 27.87 -33.44
N MET A 427 2.97 28.07 -32.22
CA MET A 427 3.38 29.37 -31.68
C MET A 427 4.83 29.74 -32.04
N ALA A 428 5.64 28.79 -32.48
CA ALA A 428 7.04 29.03 -32.79
C ALA A 428 7.21 30.06 -33.92
N GLY A 429 8.11 31.03 -33.72
CA GLY A 429 8.44 32.06 -34.72
C GLY A 429 7.38 33.13 -34.95
N ARG A 430 6.27 33.11 -34.18
CA ARG A 430 5.28 34.19 -34.23
C ARG A 430 5.78 35.45 -33.53
N GLU A 431 5.27 36.60 -33.95
CA GLU A 431 5.45 37.84 -33.21
C GLU A 431 4.69 37.76 -31.89
N ILE A 432 5.44 37.82 -30.78
CA ILE A 432 4.90 37.71 -29.42
C ILE A 432 4.75 39.10 -28.82
N VAL A 433 3.65 39.30 -28.09
CA VAL A 433 3.37 40.52 -27.34
C VAL A 433 2.84 40.15 -25.95
N ALA A 434 3.00 41.05 -24.99
CA ALA A 434 2.32 40.96 -23.71
C ALA A 434 1.19 41.99 -23.59
N ARG A 435 0.09 41.57 -22.96
CA ARG A 435 -1.06 42.42 -22.65
C ARG A 435 -1.57 42.07 -21.27
N VAL A 436 -2.09 43.06 -20.55
CA VAL A 436 -2.81 42.80 -19.31
C VAL A 436 -4.26 42.48 -19.65
N GLU A 437 -4.69 41.25 -19.36
CA GLU A 437 -6.04 40.76 -19.63
C GLU A 437 -6.58 40.05 -18.39
N ASN A 438 -7.75 40.46 -17.91
CA ASN A 438 -8.39 39.87 -16.72
C ASN A 438 -7.46 39.79 -15.48
N GLY A 439 -6.56 40.77 -15.35
CA GLY A 439 -5.57 40.86 -14.27
C GLY A 439 -4.36 39.93 -14.40
N ASN A 440 -4.18 39.23 -15.52
CA ASN A 440 -2.99 38.43 -15.84
C ASN A 440 -2.14 39.15 -16.88
N LEU A 441 -0.83 38.86 -16.91
CA LEU A 441 0.00 39.15 -18.07
C LEU A 441 -0.19 38.03 -19.09
N SER A 442 -0.95 38.30 -20.14
CA SER A 442 -1.12 37.40 -21.27
C SER A 442 0.05 37.60 -22.25
N VAL A 443 0.88 36.57 -22.42
CA VAL A 443 2.03 36.53 -23.34
C VAL A 443 1.68 35.58 -24.48
N GLY A 444 1.53 36.11 -25.69
CA GLY A 444 1.03 35.36 -26.82
C GLY A 444 1.14 36.11 -28.14
N PRO A 445 0.50 35.64 -29.22
CA PRO A 445 0.67 36.21 -30.54
C PRO A 445 0.01 37.59 -30.64
N ALA A 446 0.56 38.48 -31.47
CA ALA A 446 -0.10 39.73 -31.81
C ALA A 446 -1.47 39.47 -32.47
N ASN A 447 -2.48 40.32 -32.18
CA ASN A 447 -3.86 40.13 -32.65
C ASN A 447 -3.91 39.99 -34.19
N GLY A 448 -4.65 39.00 -34.69
CA GLY A 448 -4.80 38.73 -36.13
C GLY A 448 -4.01 37.53 -36.67
N GLN A 449 -3.30 36.81 -35.79
CA GLN A 449 -2.54 35.60 -36.12
C GLN A 449 -3.10 34.33 -35.44
N ALA A 450 -4.28 34.41 -34.81
CA ALA A 450 -4.89 33.30 -34.05
C ALA A 450 -5.23 32.10 -34.93
#